data_AF-A0A9D1N3P3-F1
#
_entry.id   AF-A0A9D1N3P3-F1
#
_cell.length_a   1.000
_cell.length_b   1.000
_cell.length_c   1.000
_cell.angle_alpha   90.00
_cell.angle_beta   90.00
_cell.angle_gamma   90.00
#
_symmetry.space_group_name_H-M   'P 1'
#
loop_
_entity.id
_entity.type
_entity.pdbx_description
1 polymer ?
#
loop_
_entity_poly.entity_id
_entity_poly.type
_entity_poly.pdbx_seq_one_letter_code
_entity_poly.pdbx_strand_id
1 'polypeptide(L)'
;DADPLARAAGAYELTGGEDSLGSGGCDSFFADENAVLVLGGALSGTGATIDKTGDTADVEAALRYGYNAAVAVHRGGSVTLSDALLTTNGAGACGVFAAGEGTAAALHGGLLSTAGGDSPGAAAVDGASVSLDDAEVLTDGTGSPCLYARDGGTLAAAGARCKATASAFLSLEGGGASLTNCAMSGGGAALSDGASLTVEGGSLTGEAGEALFLAAGDAEASLTGVTLETPQGGALLCASGGAFTLRCSYQALAGALSFGEGGSLLLVLQNNSSFTGSLPVEARLPVTLTLDGTSRWFVTGDSRLMALTEGEDALSCIESNGFTVYYDAGRAENAWLGGAEHPLPGGGVLKPLS
;
A
#
# COMPACT_ATOMS: atom_id res chain seq x y z
N ASP A 1 28.51 -3.41 -16.59
CA ASP A 1 28.60 -2.60 -15.37
C ASP A 1 29.19 -3.39 -14.23
N ALA A 2 29.82 -2.72 -13.27
CA ALA A 2 30.32 -3.37 -12.05
C ALA A 2 29.14 -3.90 -11.22
N ASP A 3 29.31 -5.05 -10.58
CA ASP A 3 28.30 -5.59 -9.67
C ASP A 3 28.10 -4.61 -8.49
N PRO A 4 26.89 -4.02 -8.32
CA PRO A 4 26.64 -3.07 -7.24
C PRO A 4 26.89 -3.69 -5.86
N LEU A 5 26.62 -4.98 -5.68
CA LEU A 5 26.79 -5.67 -4.40
C LEU A 5 28.27 -5.96 -4.06
N ALA A 6 29.23 -5.65 -4.94
CA ALA A 6 30.65 -5.83 -4.66
C ALA A 6 31.15 -4.96 -3.49
N ARG A 7 30.43 -3.88 -3.15
CA ARG A 7 30.73 -3.02 -2.00
C ARG A 7 29.82 -3.26 -0.78
N ALA A 8 28.85 -4.18 -0.88
CA ALA A 8 27.98 -4.47 0.24
C ALA A 8 28.80 -5.09 1.37
N ALA A 9 28.58 -4.63 2.59
CA ALA A 9 29.25 -5.12 3.79
C ALA A 9 28.24 -5.32 4.92
N GLY A 10 28.56 -6.22 5.84
CA GLY A 10 27.82 -6.40 7.09
C GLY A 10 28.73 -6.66 8.27
N ALA A 11 28.33 -6.25 9.47
CA ALA A 11 29.00 -6.66 10.71
C ALA A 11 28.94 -8.19 10.89
N TYR A 12 27.81 -8.78 10.47
CA TYR A 12 27.67 -10.21 10.23
C TYR A 12 27.42 -10.48 8.75
N GLU A 13 28.13 -11.44 8.16
CA GLU A 13 27.98 -11.81 6.76
C GLU A 13 27.79 -13.32 6.58
N LEU A 14 26.75 -13.71 5.84
CA LEU A 14 26.53 -15.06 5.33
C LEU A 14 26.55 -15.03 3.80
N THR A 15 27.40 -15.83 3.16
CA THR A 15 27.56 -15.85 1.69
C THR A 15 27.11 -17.17 1.04
N GLY A 16 26.39 -18.01 1.79
CA GLY A 16 25.92 -19.33 1.40
C GLY A 16 25.83 -20.30 2.58
N GLY A 17 25.16 -21.44 2.39
CA GLY A 17 24.92 -22.41 3.46
C GLY A 17 23.79 -22.00 4.41
N GLU A 18 23.74 -22.64 5.57
CA GLU A 18 22.73 -22.37 6.62
C GLU A 18 23.44 -21.93 7.90
N ASP A 19 22.88 -20.94 8.60
CA ASP A 19 23.37 -20.52 9.91
C ASP A 19 22.21 -20.01 10.80
N SER A 20 22.50 -19.78 12.08
CA SER A 20 21.54 -19.25 13.04
C SER A 20 22.15 -18.18 13.95
N LEU A 21 21.47 -17.04 14.08
CA LEU A 21 21.74 -16.05 15.11
C LEU A 21 21.21 -16.55 16.46
N GLY A 22 22.10 -16.56 17.47
CA GLY A 22 21.68 -16.74 18.85
C GLY A 22 20.97 -15.49 19.39
N SER A 23 20.57 -15.51 20.66
CA SER A 23 19.95 -14.37 21.36
C SER A 23 20.92 -13.22 21.68
N GLY A 24 22.08 -13.17 21.02
CA GLY A 24 23.07 -12.10 21.14
C GLY A 24 22.76 -10.94 20.18
N GLY A 25 23.45 -9.82 20.38
CA GLY A 25 23.35 -8.65 19.51
C GLY A 25 24.18 -8.78 18.23
N CYS A 26 23.67 -8.31 17.09
CA CYS A 26 24.45 -8.04 15.88
C CYS A 26 24.27 -6.56 15.54
N ASP A 27 25.31 -5.74 15.77
CA ASP A 27 25.18 -4.30 15.66
C ASP A 27 26.17 -3.74 14.63
N SER A 28 25.76 -2.72 13.88
CA SER A 28 26.66 -1.89 13.08
C SER A 28 26.42 -0.41 13.31
N PHE A 29 27.51 0.35 13.38
CA PHE A 29 27.49 1.79 13.66
C PHE A 29 28.06 2.63 12.50
N PHE A 30 28.46 1.98 11.40
CA PHE A 30 29.14 2.64 10.28
C PHE A 30 28.16 2.95 9.14
N ALA A 31 28.38 4.05 8.43
CA ALA A 31 27.64 4.33 7.20
C ALA A 31 27.90 3.24 6.15
N ASP A 32 26.86 2.85 5.42
CA ASP A 32 26.92 1.86 4.32
C ASP A 32 27.47 0.47 4.72
N GLU A 33 27.31 0.12 6.00
CA GLU A 33 27.54 -1.22 6.51
C GLU A 33 26.26 -1.72 7.20
N ASN A 34 25.78 -2.89 6.77
CA ASN A 34 24.63 -3.53 7.39
C ASN A 34 24.98 -4.11 8.76
N ALA A 35 24.01 -4.28 9.65
CA ALA A 35 24.26 -5.08 10.85
C ALA A 35 24.33 -6.58 10.49
N VAL A 36 23.42 -7.05 9.64
CA VAL A 36 23.38 -8.42 9.10
C VAL A 36 23.24 -8.35 7.57
N LEU A 37 24.17 -9.00 6.86
CA LEU A 37 24.15 -9.12 5.41
C LEU A 37 24.13 -10.60 5.00
N VAL A 38 23.15 -10.99 4.20
CA VAL A 38 23.03 -12.35 3.64
C VAL A 38 23.09 -12.28 2.12
N LEU A 39 24.18 -12.78 1.54
CA LEU A 39 24.44 -12.89 0.11
C LEU A 39 24.30 -14.35 -0.34
N GLY A 40 23.06 -14.84 -0.38
CA GLY A 40 22.76 -16.27 -0.55
C GLY A 40 22.83 -17.05 0.77
N GLY A 41 22.27 -18.26 0.78
CA GLY A 41 22.14 -19.10 1.99
C GLY A 41 20.87 -18.84 2.79
N ALA A 42 20.77 -19.41 3.98
CA ALA A 42 19.62 -19.29 4.86
C ALA A 42 20.07 -18.98 6.30
N LEU A 43 19.60 -17.85 6.84
CA LEU A 43 19.85 -17.44 8.22
C LEU A 43 18.56 -17.51 9.01
N SER A 44 18.61 -18.13 10.19
CA SER A 44 17.49 -18.15 11.14
C SER A 44 17.87 -17.47 12.46
N GLY A 45 16.90 -17.07 13.27
CA GLY A 45 17.19 -16.54 14.60
C GLY A 45 15.94 -16.40 15.46
N THR A 46 16.11 -16.50 16.78
CA THR A 46 15.02 -16.27 17.74
C THR A 46 15.50 -15.38 18.87
N GLY A 47 14.78 -14.30 19.15
CA GLY A 47 15.14 -13.34 20.21
C GLY A 47 16.40 -12.54 19.92
N ALA A 48 16.79 -12.41 18.64
CA ALA A 48 17.95 -11.62 18.25
C ALA A 48 17.69 -10.12 18.50
N THR A 49 18.73 -9.39 18.91
CA THR A 49 18.72 -7.92 18.94
C THR A 49 19.67 -7.42 17.86
N ILE A 50 19.24 -6.49 17.02
CA ILE A 50 20.02 -6.02 15.88
C ILE A 50 19.90 -4.50 15.82
N ASP A 51 21.00 -3.81 16.14
CA ASP A 51 21.03 -2.35 16.13
C ASP A 51 21.82 -1.82 14.93
N LYS A 52 21.24 -0.84 14.23
CA LYS A 52 21.85 -0.19 13.08
C LYS A 52 21.85 1.32 13.22
N THR A 53 23.04 1.90 13.32
CA THR A 53 23.24 3.35 13.31
C THR A 53 24.17 3.79 12.19
N GLY A 54 24.32 5.10 12.02
CA GLY A 54 25.19 5.68 10.99
C GLY A 54 24.40 6.01 9.73
N ASP A 55 24.55 7.24 9.27
CA ASP A 55 23.82 7.77 8.12
C ASP A 55 24.51 7.39 6.82
N THR A 56 23.75 6.89 5.84
CA THR A 56 24.25 6.86 4.47
C THR A 56 24.29 8.28 3.89
N ALA A 57 25.28 8.55 3.03
CA ALA A 57 25.28 9.76 2.21
C ALA A 57 24.50 9.58 0.90
N ASP A 58 24.12 8.35 0.55
CA ASP A 58 23.48 7.98 -0.71
C ASP A 58 22.21 7.16 -0.43
N VAL A 59 21.15 7.88 -0.07
CA VAL A 59 19.85 7.30 0.28
C VAL A 59 19.25 6.49 -0.87
N GLU A 60 19.39 6.95 -2.12
CA GLU A 60 18.88 6.21 -3.28
C GLU A 60 19.59 4.86 -3.42
N ALA A 61 20.91 4.82 -3.21
CA ALA A 61 21.63 3.55 -3.21
C ALA A 61 21.22 2.65 -2.02
N ALA A 62 20.94 3.22 -0.85
CA ALA A 62 20.44 2.44 0.29
C ALA A 62 19.05 1.85 0.03
N LEU A 63 18.13 2.60 -0.57
CA LEU A 63 16.78 2.13 -0.93
C LEU A 63 16.78 1.15 -2.11
N ARG A 64 17.79 1.21 -2.98
CA ARG A 64 17.92 0.31 -4.12
C ARG A 64 18.66 -0.98 -3.79
N TYR A 65 19.67 -0.92 -2.92
CA TYR A 65 20.60 -2.03 -2.69
C TYR A 65 20.75 -2.44 -1.23
N GLY A 66 20.06 -1.81 -0.28
CA GLY A 66 20.11 -2.18 1.13
C GLY A 66 21.50 -2.03 1.75
N TYR A 67 22.24 -0.96 1.43
CA TYR A 67 23.61 -0.78 1.97
C TYR A 67 23.66 -0.42 3.46
N ASN A 68 22.57 0.11 4.02
CA ASN A 68 22.57 0.68 5.37
C ASN A 68 21.53 0.04 6.29
N ALA A 69 21.07 -1.18 6.01
CA ALA A 69 19.99 -1.84 6.74
C ALA A 69 20.45 -2.54 8.03
N ALA A 70 19.51 -2.80 8.95
CA ALA A 70 19.74 -3.75 10.03
C ALA A 70 19.89 -5.17 9.47
N VAL A 71 19.00 -5.58 8.57
CA VAL A 71 19.11 -6.86 7.84
C VAL A 71 18.99 -6.60 6.35
N ALA A 72 19.99 -6.99 5.56
CA ALA A 72 19.96 -6.98 4.10
C ALA A 72 20.12 -8.39 3.54
N VAL A 73 19.25 -8.78 2.61
CA VAL A 73 19.24 -10.11 1.97
C VAL A 73 19.28 -9.95 0.45
N HIS A 74 20.14 -10.74 -0.20
CA HIS A 74 20.30 -10.73 -1.66
C HIS A 74 20.60 -12.13 -2.22
N ARG A 75 20.63 -12.21 -3.55
CA ARG A 75 21.17 -13.35 -4.33
C ARG A 75 20.49 -14.69 -4.00
N GLY A 76 19.16 -14.68 -3.85
CA GLY A 76 18.40 -15.88 -3.53
C GLY A 76 18.59 -16.35 -2.09
N GLY A 77 19.11 -15.48 -1.21
CA GLY A 77 19.25 -15.74 0.21
C GLY A 77 17.90 -15.67 0.94
N SER A 78 17.86 -16.26 2.13
CA SER A 78 16.69 -16.21 3.01
C SER A 78 17.08 -15.84 4.43
N VAL A 79 16.24 -15.03 5.08
CA VAL A 79 16.33 -14.73 6.52
C VAL A 79 14.98 -15.01 7.18
N THR A 80 14.99 -15.68 8.31
CA THR A 80 13.79 -15.86 9.16
C THR A 80 14.12 -15.55 10.61
N LEU A 81 13.54 -14.48 11.13
CA LEU A 81 13.70 -14.06 12.52
C LEU A 81 12.38 -14.23 13.27
N SER A 82 12.46 -14.68 14.51
CA SER A 82 11.32 -14.77 15.42
C SER A 82 11.58 -13.99 16.70
N ASP A 83 10.59 -13.24 17.18
CA ASP A 83 10.66 -12.43 18.40
C ASP A 83 11.90 -11.51 18.45
N ALA A 84 12.34 -11.00 17.30
CA ALA A 84 13.54 -10.19 17.20
C ALA A 84 13.25 -8.71 17.47
N LEU A 85 14.26 -8.00 17.98
CA LEU A 85 14.26 -6.55 18.15
C LEU A 85 15.25 -5.93 17.17
N LEU A 86 14.74 -5.23 16.15
CA LEU A 86 15.55 -4.52 15.16
C LEU A 86 15.36 -3.02 15.40
N THR A 87 16.44 -2.29 15.68
CA THR A 87 16.37 -0.84 15.81
C THR A 87 17.33 -0.15 14.85
N THR A 88 16.84 0.88 14.15
CA THR A 88 17.65 1.70 13.26
C THR A 88 17.42 3.18 13.51
N ASN A 89 18.47 4.00 13.39
CA ASN A 89 18.35 5.45 13.56
C ASN A 89 19.11 6.30 12.53
N GLY A 90 19.89 5.69 11.65
CA GLY A 90 20.60 6.39 10.58
C GLY A 90 19.70 6.69 9.38
N ALA A 91 20.00 7.74 8.63
CA ALA A 91 19.36 8.00 7.34
C ALA A 91 19.60 6.83 6.36
N GLY A 92 18.57 6.47 5.59
CA GLY A 92 18.60 5.30 4.69
C GLY A 92 18.65 3.95 5.40
N ALA A 93 18.54 3.91 6.74
CA ALA A 93 18.72 2.68 7.50
C ALA A 93 17.44 1.86 7.61
N CYS A 94 17.16 1.04 6.59
CA CYS A 94 16.02 0.14 6.60
C CYS A 94 16.12 -0.91 7.72
N GLY A 95 14.99 -1.34 8.30
CA GLY A 95 15.02 -2.44 9.26
C GLY A 95 15.31 -3.77 8.58
N VAL A 96 14.42 -4.20 7.67
CA VAL A 96 14.58 -5.42 6.89
C VAL A 96 14.51 -5.09 5.40
N PHE A 97 15.56 -5.40 4.67
CA PHE A 97 15.68 -5.16 3.24
C PHE A 97 15.95 -6.48 2.50
N ALA A 98 15.17 -6.78 1.46
CA ALA A 98 15.43 -7.90 0.57
C ALA A 98 15.38 -7.43 -0.90
N ALA A 99 16.37 -7.84 -1.70
CA ALA A 99 16.37 -7.55 -3.14
C ALA A 99 16.80 -8.71 -4.04
N GLY A 100 16.16 -8.80 -5.20
CA GLY A 100 16.41 -9.80 -6.24
C GLY A 100 15.48 -11.01 -6.17
N GLU A 101 15.14 -11.55 -7.34
CA GLU A 101 14.30 -12.74 -7.47
C GLU A 101 14.83 -13.93 -6.64
N GLY A 102 13.90 -14.63 -5.98
CA GLY A 102 14.21 -15.77 -5.12
C GLY A 102 14.76 -15.40 -3.74
N THR A 103 14.96 -14.11 -3.45
CA THR A 103 15.38 -13.63 -2.14
C THR A 103 14.16 -13.44 -1.23
N ALA A 104 14.28 -13.84 0.04
CA ALA A 104 13.19 -13.74 1.02
C ALA A 104 13.65 -13.26 2.41
N ALA A 105 12.81 -12.48 3.08
CA ALA A 105 12.97 -12.20 4.51
C ALA A 105 11.65 -12.39 5.25
N ALA A 106 11.70 -12.91 6.48
CA ALA A 106 10.54 -13.15 7.33
C ALA A 106 10.81 -12.69 8.76
N LEU A 107 9.85 -11.98 9.35
CA LEU A 107 9.84 -11.62 10.76
C LEU A 107 8.53 -12.10 11.40
N HIS A 108 8.64 -13.02 12.35
CA HIS A 108 7.53 -13.58 13.13
C HIS A 108 7.55 -13.02 14.55
N GLY A 109 6.63 -12.14 14.90
CA GLY A 109 6.63 -11.40 16.15
C GLY A 109 7.81 -10.42 16.26
N GLY A 110 7.95 -9.81 17.42
CA GLY A 110 9.01 -8.84 17.68
C GLY A 110 8.70 -7.41 17.23
N LEU A 111 9.73 -6.57 17.27
CA LEU A 111 9.66 -5.14 16.99
C LEU A 111 10.72 -4.75 15.96
N LEU A 112 10.29 -4.01 14.95
CA LEU A 112 11.12 -3.30 14.01
C LEU A 112 10.86 -1.80 14.18
N SER A 113 11.87 -1.04 14.61
CA SER A 113 11.77 0.40 14.84
C SER A 113 12.82 1.16 14.03
N THR A 114 12.39 2.05 13.13
CA THR A 114 13.29 2.92 12.37
C THR A 114 13.04 4.40 12.68
N ALA A 115 14.09 5.19 12.87
CA ALA A 115 13.99 6.60 13.23
C ALA A 115 14.63 7.58 12.23
N GLY A 116 15.55 7.10 11.38
CA GLY A 116 16.22 7.94 10.38
C GLY A 116 15.29 8.33 9.23
N GLY A 117 15.63 9.40 8.50
CA GLY A 117 14.94 9.75 7.26
C GLY A 117 15.14 8.68 6.18
N ASP A 118 14.17 8.53 5.29
CA ASP A 118 14.20 7.60 4.15
C ASP A 118 14.58 6.16 4.57
N SER A 119 14.06 5.72 5.71
CA SER A 119 14.41 4.47 6.38
C SER A 119 13.17 3.59 6.55
N PRO A 120 12.70 2.90 5.48
CA PRO A 120 11.53 2.04 5.56
C PRO A 120 11.67 0.99 6.65
N GLY A 121 10.55 0.58 7.23
CA GLY A 121 10.54 -0.52 8.19
C GLY A 121 11.00 -1.82 7.52
N ALA A 122 10.19 -2.31 6.59
CA ALA A 122 10.48 -3.46 5.76
C ALA A 122 10.39 -3.10 4.27
N ALA A 123 11.36 -3.56 3.47
CA ALA A 123 11.48 -3.24 2.06
C ALA A 123 11.71 -4.50 1.20
N ALA A 124 10.90 -4.67 0.14
CA ALA A 124 11.06 -5.71 -0.87
C ALA A 124 11.31 -5.07 -2.25
N VAL A 125 12.43 -5.39 -2.89
CA VAL A 125 12.87 -4.73 -4.14
C VAL A 125 13.26 -5.77 -5.20
N ASP A 126 13.13 -5.43 -6.48
CA ASP A 126 13.60 -6.24 -7.63
C ASP A 126 13.13 -7.72 -7.58
N GLY A 127 11.84 -7.94 -7.34
CA GLY A 127 11.24 -9.28 -7.30
C GLY A 127 11.45 -10.08 -6.01
N ALA A 128 12.03 -9.48 -4.96
CA ALA A 128 12.18 -10.13 -3.66
C ALA A 128 10.83 -10.22 -2.90
N SER A 129 10.81 -11.01 -1.82
CA SER A 129 9.67 -11.14 -0.92
C SER A 129 10.03 -10.82 0.52
N VAL A 130 9.16 -10.08 1.21
CA VAL A 130 9.25 -9.87 2.66
C VAL A 130 7.93 -10.22 3.33
N SER A 131 7.99 -11.00 4.41
CA SER A 131 6.83 -11.42 5.18
C SER A 131 6.90 -11.00 6.65
N LEU A 132 5.78 -10.51 7.17
CA LEU A 132 5.64 -10.07 8.57
C LEU A 132 4.42 -10.76 9.19
N ASP A 133 4.63 -11.47 10.28
CA ASP A 133 3.57 -12.22 10.96
C ASP A 133 3.55 -11.81 12.42
N ASP A 134 2.47 -11.20 12.89
CA ASP A 134 2.31 -10.66 14.26
C ASP A 134 3.43 -9.70 14.71
N ALA A 135 4.16 -9.09 13.77
CA ALA A 135 5.23 -8.13 14.05
C ALA A 135 4.71 -6.70 14.29
N GLU A 136 5.42 -5.94 15.12
CA GLU A 136 5.21 -4.50 15.28
C GLU A 136 6.26 -3.71 14.49
N VAL A 137 5.82 -2.79 13.63
CA VAL A 137 6.68 -1.95 12.79
C VAL A 137 6.40 -0.47 13.09
N LEU A 138 7.41 0.23 13.58
CA LEU A 138 7.34 1.64 13.93
C LEU A 138 8.34 2.42 13.09
N THR A 139 7.89 3.47 12.41
CA THR A 139 8.77 4.34 11.62
C THR A 139 8.51 5.81 11.94
N ASP A 140 9.56 6.55 12.30
CA ASP A 140 9.43 7.95 12.73
C ASP A 140 9.96 8.96 11.70
N GLY A 141 10.84 8.55 10.80
CA GLY A 141 11.46 9.41 9.81
C GLY A 141 10.52 9.87 8.69
N THR A 142 10.81 11.03 8.11
CA THR A 142 10.21 11.42 6.82
C THR A 142 10.64 10.44 5.73
N GLY A 143 9.81 10.24 4.70
CA GLY A 143 10.14 9.30 3.62
C GLY A 143 10.29 7.83 4.07
N SER A 144 9.85 7.49 5.28
CA SER A 144 10.08 6.19 5.91
C SER A 144 8.77 5.44 6.10
N PRO A 145 8.21 4.82 5.04
CA PRO A 145 7.01 4.03 5.19
C PRO A 145 7.25 2.79 6.05
N CYS A 146 6.23 2.29 6.73
CA CYS A 146 6.39 1.02 7.45
C CYS A 146 6.75 -0.10 6.48
N LEU A 147 6.02 -0.18 5.36
CA LEU A 147 6.24 -1.17 4.32
C LEU A 147 6.50 -0.51 2.97
N TYR A 148 7.55 -0.95 2.29
CA TYR A 148 7.96 -0.45 0.98
C TYR A 148 8.15 -1.61 -0.01
N ALA A 149 7.58 -1.49 -1.21
CA ALA A 149 7.93 -2.40 -2.29
C ALA A 149 8.12 -1.69 -3.62
N ARG A 150 9.14 -2.12 -4.36
CA ARG A 150 9.52 -1.55 -5.66
C ARG A 150 9.87 -2.62 -6.67
N ASP A 151 9.68 -2.34 -7.96
CA ASP A 151 10.21 -3.12 -9.08
C ASP A 151 9.87 -4.63 -8.98
N GLY A 152 8.59 -4.94 -8.77
CA GLY A 152 8.10 -6.31 -8.64
C GLY A 152 8.34 -6.96 -7.26
N GLY A 153 8.91 -6.24 -6.29
CA GLY A 153 8.99 -6.69 -4.90
C GLY A 153 7.60 -6.96 -4.28
N THR A 154 7.53 -7.92 -3.37
CA THR A 154 6.27 -8.38 -2.76
C THR A 154 6.32 -8.37 -1.23
N LEU A 155 5.25 -7.89 -0.62
CA LEU A 155 5.05 -7.82 0.83
C LEU A 155 3.87 -8.70 1.23
N ALA A 156 4.03 -9.50 2.28
CA ALA A 156 2.93 -10.25 2.89
C ALA A 156 2.91 -9.96 4.40
N ALA A 157 1.82 -9.38 4.91
CA ALA A 157 1.68 -9.13 6.34
C ALA A 157 0.41 -9.78 6.89
N ALA A 158 0.52 -10.46 8.02
CA ALA A 158 -0.60 -11.07 8.74
C ALA A 158 -0.54 -10.66 10.22
N GLY A 159 -1.64 -10.13 10.76
CA GLY A 159 -1.70 -9.70 12.17
C GLY A 159 -0.75 -8.56 12.57
N ALA A 160 0.02 -8.02 11.61
CA ALA A 160 1.04 -7.02 11.87
C ALA A 160 0.42 -5.67 12.26
N ARG A 161 1.16 -4.91 13.08
CA ARG A 161 0.80 -3.56 13.52
C ARG A 161 1.85 -2.58 13.04
N CYS A 162 1.46 -1.67 12.16
CA CYS A 162 2.35 -0.71 11.53
C CYS A 162 1.95 0.72 11.90
N LYS A 163 2.91 1.52 12.32
CA LYS A 163 2.72 2.95 12.59
C LYS A 163 3.85 3.78 11.99
N ALA A 164 3.53 4.56 10.97
CA ALA A 164 4.40 5.58 10.39
C ALA A 164 4.01 6.95 10.93
N THR A 165 4.90 7.59 11.69
CA THR A 165 4.63 8.88 12.35
C THR A 165 4.71 10.06 11.38
N ALA A 166 5.63 10.01 10.41
CA ALA A 166 5.92 11.12 9.50
C ALA A 166 5.93 10.71 8.01
N SER A 167 5.29 9.58 7.68
CA SER A 167 5.23 9.05 6.31
C SER A 167 3.95 8.24 6.07
N ALA A 168 3.76 7.76 4.84
CA ALA A 168 2.76 6.77 4.50
C ALA A 168 2.99 5.47 5.30
N PHE A 169 1.95 4.71 5.62
CA PHE A 169 2.17 3.39 6.23
C PHE A 169 2.58 2.34 5.20
N LEU A 170 2.29 2.58 3.92
CA LEU A 170 2.60 1.70 2.80
C LEU A 170 2.97 2.53 1.59
N SER A 171 4.06 2.17 0.90
CA SER A 171 4.43 2.74 -0.40
C SER A 171 4.77 1.63 -1.39
N LEU A 172 4.07 1.60 -2.53
CA LEU A 172 4.22 0.60 -3.58
C LEU A 172 4.50 1.28 -4.93
N GLU A 173 5.62 0.92 -5.53
CA GLU A 173 6.14 1.48 -6.79
C GLU A 173 6.40 0.31 -7.77
N GLY A 174 5.36 -0.14 -8.47
CA GLY A 174 5.43 -1.37 -9.28
C GLY A 174 5.63 -2.66 -8.48
N GLY A 175 5.47 -2.61 -7.16
CA GLY A 175 5.46 -3.75 -6.25
C GLY A 175 4.05 -4.17 -5.82
N GLY A 176 3.96 -5.21 -4.99
CA GLY A 176 2.70 -5.74 -4.48
C GLY A 176 2.67 -5.91 -2.96
N ALA A 177 1.50 -5.76 -2.34
CA ALA A 177 1.29 -6.10 -0.93
C ALA A 177 -0.02 -6.88 -0.70
N SER A 178 0.04 -7.88 0.20
CA SER A 178 -1.11 -8.58 0.76
C SER A 178 -1.13 -8.40 2.28
N LEU A 179 -2.20 -7.81 2.80
CA LEU A 179 -2.37 -7.49 4.23
C LEU A 179 -3.59 -8.25 4.77
N THR A 180 -3.40 -9.10 5.78
CA THR A 180 -4.47 -9.89 6.40
C THR A 180 -4.57 -9.57 7.89
N ASN A 181 -5.70 -9.00 8.30
CA ASN A 181 -5.96 -8.61 9.70
C ASN A 181 -4.87 -7.69 10.30
N CYS A 182 -4.23 -6.86 9.47
CA CYS A 182 -3.23 -5.89 9.93
C CYS A 182 -3.88 -4.61 10.43
N ALA A 183 -3.22 -3.92 11.35
CA ALA A 183 -3.55 -2.55 11.74
C ALA A 183 -2.47 -1.60 11.22
N MET A 184 -2.80 -0.79 10.21
CA MET A 184 -1.88 0.14 9.56
C MET A 184 -2.27 1.58 9.89
N SER A 185 -1.31 2.40 10.32
CA SER A 185 -1.54 3.81 10.63
C SER A 185 -0.39 4.70 10.16
N GLY A 186 -0.72 5.86 9.60
CA GLY A 186 0.24 6.80 9.00
C GLY A 186 -0.40 7.61 7.88
N GLY A 187 0.38 8.27 7.03
CA GLY A 187 -0.11 9.19 5.98
C GLY A 187 -0.91 8.58 4.82
N GLY A 188 -1.36 7.32 4.93
CA GLY A 188 -2.08 6.58 3.89
C GLY A 188 -1.23 5.50 3.21
N ALA A 189 -1.78 4.95 2.12
CA ALA A 189 -1.12 4.06 1.18
C ALA A 189 -0.83 4.81 -0.13
N ALA A 190 0.44 4.84 -0.55
CA ALA A 190 0.86 5.37 -1.84
C ALA A 190 1.05 4.23 -2.85
N LEU A 191 0.48 4.36 -4.05
CA LEU A 191 0.51 3.35 -5.11
C LEU A 191 0.85 3.99 -6.46
N SER A 192 1.85 3.45 -7.17
CA SER A 192 2.23 3.87 -8.53
C SER A 192 2.77 2.72 -9.38
N ASP A 193 2.99 3.00 -10.66
CA ASP A 193 3.79 2.16 -11.58
C ASP A 193 3.35 0.69 -11.71
N GLY A 194 2.04 0.44 -11.65
CA GLY A 194 1.45 -0.89 -11.72
C GLY A 194 1.33 -1.58 -10.36
N ALA A 195 1.40 -0.83 -9.25
CA ALA A 195 1.29 -1.36 -7.90
C ALA A 195 -0.02 -2.12 -7.65
N SER A 196 0.06 -3.18 -6.86
CA SER A 196 -1.09 -4.01 -6.48
C SER A 196 -1.22 -4.16 -4.96
N LEU A 197 -2.42 -3.93 -4.43
CA LEU A 197 -2.71 -4.03 -3.01
C LEU A 197 -3.91 -4.96 -2.77
N THR A 198 -3.78 -5.94 -1.88
CA THR A 198 -4.89 -6.73 -1.36
C THR A 198 -4.96 -6.58 0.16
N VAL A 199 -6.14 -6.28 0.69
CA VAL A 199 -6.37 -6.14 2.14
C VAL A 199 -7.62 -6.92 2.54
N GLU A 200 -7.47 -7.81 3.50
CA GLU A 200 -8.55 -8.62 4.08
C GLU A 200 -8.62 -8.41 5.59
N GLY A 201 -9.73 -7.87 6.08
CA GLY A 201 -9.92 -7.53 7.49
C GLY A 201 -9.00 -6.41 7.98
N GLY A 202 -8.90 -6.28 9.31
CA GLY A 202 -8.02 -5.29 9.94
C GLY A 202 -8.49 -3.84 9.77
N SER A 203 -7.53 -2.91 9.85
CA SER A 203 -7.78 -1.47 9.77
C SER A 203 -6.68 -0.71 9.02
N LEU A 204 -7.09 0.27 8.23
CA LEU A 204 -6.20 1.27 7.61
C LEU A 204 -6.61 2.66 8.11
N THR A 205 -5.70 3.35 8.78
CA THR A 205 -5.94 4.66 9.39
C THR A 205 -5.00 5.71 8.78
N GLY A 206 -5.58 6.68 8.08
CA GLY A 206 -4.91 7.83 7.48
C GLY A 206 -4.71 8.95 8.50
N GLU A 207 -3.52 9.04 9.08
CA GLU A 207 -3.09 10.08 10.01
C GLU A 207 -2.41 11.22 9.24
N ALA A 208 -3.02 12.41 9.23
CA ALA A 208 -2.46 13.63 8.64
C ALA A 208 -2.04 13.57 7.15
N GLY A 209 -2.54 12.58 6.39
CA GLY A 209 -2.30 12.44 4.95
C GLY A 209 -3.32 13.17 4.07
N GLU A 210 -2.98 13.38 2.80
CA GLU A 210 -3.90 13.96 1.80
C GLU A 210 -5.07 13.03 1.47
N ALA A 211 -4.80 11.73 1.41
CA ALA A 211 -5.78 10.69 1.16
C ALA A 211 -5.37 9.38 1.83
N LEU A 212 -6.36 8.53 2.17
CA LEU A 212 -6.06 7.17 2.64
C LEU A 212 -5.44 6.31 1.53
N PHE A 213 -5.91 6.46 0.28
CA PHE A 213 -5.29 5.88 -0.90
C PHE A 213 -4.83 6.99 -1.85
N LEU A 214 -3.53 7.08 -2.10
CA LEU A 214 -2.93 7.98 -3.08
C LEU A 214 -2.44 7.15 -4.28
N ALA A 215 -3.18 7.19 -5.39
CA ALA A 215 -2.81 6.55 -6.64
C ALA A 215 -2.18 7.58 -7.58
N ALA A 216 -0.85 7.58 -7.69
CA ALA A 216 -0.08 8.53 -8.50
C ALA A 216 0.25 8.01 -9.90
N GLY A 217 -0.08 6.77 -10.21
CA GLY A 217 0.04 6.14 -11.52
C GLY A 217 -0.96 5.00 -11.67
N ASP A 218 -0.76 4.16 -12.68
CA ASP A 218 -1.57 2.95 -12.85
C ASP A 218 -1.40 2.06 -11.61
N ALA A 219 -2.50 1.64 -10.98
CA ALA A 219 -2.47 0.81 -9.78
C ALA A 219 -3.82 0.11 -9.55
N GLU A 220 -3.81 -0.92 -8.71
CA GLU A 220 -5.02 -1.58 -8.25
C GLU A 220 -5.02 -1.89 -6.75
N ALA A 221 -6.20 -1.84 -6.15
CA ALA A 221 -6.44 -2.26 -4.78
C ALA A 221 -7.70 -3.12 -4.67
N SER A 222 -7.65 -4.18 -3.87
CA SER A 222 -8.78 -5.03 -3.51
C SER A 222 -8.97 -5.03 -1.99
N LEU A 223 -10.16 -4.66 -1.53
CA LEU A 223 -10.50 -4.55 -0.11
C LEU A 223 -11.65 -5.49 0.24
N THR A 224 -11.48 -6.25 1.32
CA THR A 224 -12.50 -7.13 1.88
C THR A 224 -12.66 -6.93 3.38
N GLY A 225 -13.81 -6.41 3.83
CA GLY A 225 -14.13 -6.29 5.26
C GLY A 225 -13.15 -5.43 6.08
N VAL A 226 -12.54 -4.42 5.48
CA VAL A 226 -11.50 -3.58 6.09
C VAL A 226 -12.12 -2.37 6.77
N THR A 227 -11.65 -2.04 7.98
CA THR A 227 -12.01 -0.77 8.64
C THR A 227 -11.16 0.36 8.06
N LEU A 228 -11.79 1.41 7.55
CA LEU A 228 -11.10 2.56 6.93
C LEU A 228 -11.38 3.83 7.74
N GLU A 229 -10.32 4.52 8.16
CA GLU A 229 -10.43 5.70 9.01
C GLU A 229 -9.54 6.84 8.54
N THR A 230 -10.06 8.07 8.59
CA THR A 230 -9.32 9.31 8.33
C THR A 230 -9.61 10.33 9.45
N PRO A 231 -9.16 10.05 10.68
CA PRO A 231 -9.58 10.80 11.88
C PRO A 231 -9.21 12.28 11.86
N GLN A 232 -8.16 12.65 11.12
CA GLN A 232 -7.70 14.03 10.97
C GLN A 232 -8.23 14.71 9.70
N GLY A 233 -9.17 14.07 8.98
CA GLY A 233 -9.62 14.48 7.65
C GLY A 233 -8.74 13.91 6.54
N GLY A 234 -8.88 14.47 5.34
CA GLY A 234 -8.30 13.92 4.11
C GLY A 234 -9.33 13.20 3.24
N ALA A 235 -9.01 13.00 1.97
CA ALA A 235 -9.84 12.22 1.07
C ALA A 235 -9.80 10.73 1.44
N LEU A 236 -10.84 9.99 1.09
CA LEU A 236 -10.73 8.53 1.08
C LEU A 236 -9.70 8.09 0.02
N LEU A 237 -9.74 8.76 -1.14
CA LEU A 237 -8.94 8.38 -2.30
C LEU A 237 -8.59 9.63 -3.10
N CYS A 238 -7.32 9.73 -3.50
CA CYS A 238 -6.82 10.67 -4.47
C CYS A 238 -6.19 9.90 -5.65
N ALA A 239 -6.80 9.99 -6.84
CA ALA A 239 -6.22 9.45 -8.06
C ALA A 239 -5.57 10.59 -8.85
N SER A 240 -4.27 10.79 -8.66
CA SER A 240 -3.51 11.93 -9.18
C SER A 240 -2.69 11.64 -10.44
N GLY A 241 -2.70 10.41 -10.92
CA GLY A 241 -2.10 10.01 -12.20
C GLY A 241 -2.52 8.59 -12.59
N GLY A 242 -2.63 8.31 -13.89
CA GLY A 242 -2.95 6.98 -14.41
C GLY A 242 -4.36 6.45 -14.09
N ALA A 243 -4.56 5.16 -14.29
CA ALA A 243 -5.78 4.44 -14.02
C ALA A 243 -5.69 3.67 -12.69
N PHE A 244 -6.55 4.03 -11.74
CA PHE A 244 -6.68 3.30 -10.48
C PHE A 244 -7.91 2.39 -10.50
N THR A 245 -7.74 1.12 -10.16
CA THR A 245 -8.86 0.17 -9.99
C THR A 245 -9.04 -0.16 -8.51
N LEU A 246 -10.21 0.15 -7.95
CA LEU A 246 -10.57 -0.21 -6.59
C LEU A 246 -11.70 -1.26 -6.59
N ARG A 247 -11.40 -2.46 -6.10
CA ARG A 247 -12.34 -3.57 -5.97
C ARG A 247 -12.75 -3.75 -4.52
N CYS A 248 -14.05 -3.81 -4.27
CA CYS A 248 -14.63 -3.85 -2.95
C CYS A 248 -15.55 -5.06 -2.80
N SER A 249 -15.33 -5.88 -1.78
CA SER A 249 -16.15 -7.04 -1.45
C SER A 249 -16.49 -7.00 0.04
N TYR A 250 -17.76 -7.04 0.44
CA TYR A 250 -18.17 -6.81 1.83
C TYR A 250 -17.53 -5.54 2.44
N GLN A 251 -17.32 -4.52 1.61
CA GLN A 251 -16.53 -3.35 1.97
C GLN A 251 -17.43 -2.12 2.04
N ALA A 252 -17.35 -1.41 3.16
CA ALA A 252 -17.94 -0.09 3.29
C ALA A 252 -16.90 0.98 2.96
N LEU A 253 -17.21 1.84 2.00
CA LEU A 253 -16.46 3.04 1.67
C LEU A 253 -17.27 4.27 2.08
N ALA A 254 -16.64 5.22 2.74
CA ALA A 254 -17.22 6.52 3.02
C ALA A 254 -16.13 7.60 2.94
N GLY A 255 -16.42 8.70 2.24
CA GLY A 255 -15.51 9.83 2.16
C GLY A 255 -15.40 10.44 0.77
N ALA A 256 -14.59 11.49 0.68
CA ALA A 256 -14.38 12.23 -0.55
C ALA A 256 -13.43 11.48 -1.50
N LEU A 257 -13.69 11.60 -2.80
CA LEU A 257 -12.79 11.16 -3.87
C LEU A 257 -12.26 12.40 -4.59
N SER A 258 -10.94 12.50 -4.75
CA SER A 258 -10.27 13.58 -5.47
C SER A 258 -9.46 13.04 -6.64
N PHE A 259 -9.23 13.89 -7.65
CA PHE A 259 -8.55 13.50 -8.88
C PHE A 259 -7.61 14.60 -9.37
N GLY A 260 -6.36 14.23 -9.65
CA GLY A 260 -5.38 15.08 -10.31
C GLY A 260 -5.45 14.96 -11.84
N GLU A 261 -4.55 15.65 -12.54
CA GLU A 261 -4.44 15.56 -14.00
C GLU A 261 -4.16 14.12 -14.45
N GLY A 262 -4.89 13.62 -15.43
CA GLY A 262 -4.72 12.26 -15.96
C GLY A 262 -5.27 11.12 -15.07
N GLY A 263 -5.57 11.36 -13.78
CA GLY A 263 -6.05 10.33 -12.86
C GLY A 263 -7.48 9.86 -13.14
N SER A 264 -7.73 8.56 -13.17
CA SER A 264 -9.06 7.96 -13.35
C SER A 264 -9.30 6.81 -12.36
N LEU A 265 -10.57 6.49 -12.13
CA LEU A 265 -10.99 5.45 -11.19
C LEU A 265 -11.97 4.49 -11.85
N LEU A 266 -11.66 3.20 -11.80
CA LEU A 266 -12.65 2.13 -11.89
C LEU A 266 -13.00 1.67 -10.48
N LEU A 267 -14.21 1.99 -10.02
CA LEU A 267 -14.74 1.53 -8.73
C LEU A 267 -15.66 0.33 -8.95
N VAL A 268 -15.33 -0.81 -8.35
CA VAL A 268 -16.12 -2.05 -8.43
C VAL A 268 -16.68 -2.38 -7.05
N LEU A 269 -18.00 -2.28 -6.90
CA LEU A 269 -18.72 -2.65 -5.68
C LEU A 269 -19.44 -3.97 -5.90
N GLN A 270 -19.03 -5.00 -5.16
CA GLN A 270 -19.59 -6.35 -5.22
C GLN A 270 -19.80 -6.94 -3.82
N ASN A 271 -20.60 -8.01 -3.72
CA ASN A 271 -20.80 -8.78 -2.49
C ASN A 271 -21.16 -7.92 -1.27
N ASN A 272 -22.33 -7.28 -1.28
CA ASN A 272 -22.82 -6.41 -0.20
C ASN A 272 -21.86 -5.26 0.15
N SER A 273 -21.14 -4.72 -0.85
CA SER A 273 -20.32 -3.52 -0.64
C SER A 273 -21.17 -2.26 -0.69
N SER A 274 -20.66 -1.17 -0.11
CA SER A 274 -21.32 0.12 -0.17
C SER A 274 -20.36 1.27 -0.35
N PHE A 275 -20.78 2.30 -1.08
CA PHE A 275 -20.12 3.60 -1.11
C PHE A 275 -21.07 4.67 -0.61
N THR A 276 -20.63 5.49 0.34
CA THR A 276 -21.34 6.69 0.80
C THR A 276 -20.51 7.91 0.46
N GLY A 277 -20.96 8.69 -0.53
CA GLY A 277 -20.22 9.84 -1.02
C GLY A 277 -20.77 10.39 -2.33
N SER A 278 -20.17 11.49 -2.79
CA SER A 278 -20.42 12.10 -4.09
C SER A 278 -19.22 11.95 -5.01
N LEU A 279 -19.47 11.89 -6.32
CA LEU A 279 -18.42 11.93 -7.33
C LEU A 279 -18.24 13.36 -7.83
N PRO A 280 -17.01 13.80 -8.17
CA PRO A 280 -16.78 15.18 -8.61
C PRO A 280 -17.63 15.58 -9.81
N VAL A 281 -18.16 16.80 -9.78
CA VAL A 281 -19.00 17.38 -10.86
C VAL A 281 -18.25 18.24 -11.85
N GLU A 282 -16.91 18.21 -11.80
CA GLU A 282 -16.06 19.00 -12.69
C GLU A 282 -16.24 18.59 -14.16
N ALA A 283 -15.63 19.34 -15.09
CA ALA A 283 -15.78 19.11 -16.53
C ALA A 283 -15.29 17.73 -16.99
N ARG A 284 -14.45 17.07 -16.19
CA ARG A 284 -13.92 15.73 -16.45
C ARG A 284 -14.75 14.68 -15.74
N LEU A 285 -14.93 13.53 -16.39
CA LEU A 285 -15.59 12.36 -15.84
C LEU A 285 -14.53 11.28 -15.58
N PRO A 286 -13.89 11.25 -14.40
CA PRO A 286 -12.79 10.32 -14.16
C PRO A 286 -13.26 8.96 -13.64
N VAL A 287 -14.56 8.75 -13.38
CA VAL A 287 -15.04 7.58 -12.64
C VAL A 287 -15.90 6.66 -13.50
N THR A 288 -15.50 5.40 -13.61
CA THR A 288 -16.38 4.29 -13.99
C THR A 288 -16.82 3.54 -12.74
N LEU A 289 -18.12 3.30 -12.60
CA LEU A 289 -18.70 2.52 -11.50
C LEU A 289 -19.24 1.20 -12.03
N THR A 290 -18.88 0.09 -11.40
CA THR A 290 -19.53 -1.22 -11.55
C THR A 290 -20.21 -1.57 -10.23
N LEU A 291 -21.47 -1.96 -10.29
CA LEU A 291 -22.32 -2.18 -9.13
C LEU A 291 -23.14 -3.46 -9.30
N ASP A 292 -22.94 -4.45 -8.43
CA ASP A 292 -23.80 -5.63 -8.40
C ASP A 292 -25.14 -5.38 -7.67
N GLY A 293 -26.11 -6.26 -7.84
CA GLY A 293 -27.45 -6.12 -7.23
C GLY A 293 -27.46 -6.20 -5.70
N THR A 294 -26.37 -6.63 -5.06
CA THR A 294 -26.24 -6.73 -3.60
C THR A 294 -25.61 -5.48 -2.98
N SER A 295 -24.94 -4.67 -3.78
CA SER A 295 -24.16 -3.53 -3.33
C SER A 295 -24.95 -2.22 -3.44
N ARG A 296 -24.52 -1.16 -2.76
CA ARG A 296 -25.27 0.11 -2.71
C ARG A 296 -24.37 1.33 -2.86
N TRP A 297 -24.86 2.35 -3.54
CA TRP A 297 -24.28 3.69 -3.50
C TRP A 297 -25.28 4.67 -2.85
N PHE A 298 -24.89 5.24 -1.71
CA PHE A 298 -25.61 6.31 -1.02
C PHE A 298 -25.01 7.66 -1.45
N VAL A 299 -25.74 8.36 -2.33
CA VAL A 299 -25.29 9.62 -2.93
C VAL A 299 -25.43 10.75 -1.91
N THR A 300 -24.38 11.55 -1.72
CA THR A 300 -24.37 12.66 -0.74
C THR A 300 -24.31 14.05 -1.38
N GLY A 301 -24.35 14.12 -2.70
CA GLY A 301 -24.28 15.34 -3.49
C GLY A 301 -24.43 15.05 -4.98
N ASP A 302 -24.74 16.06 -5.78
CA ASP A 302 -24.75 15.92 -7.23
C ASP A 302 -23.42 15.31 -7.69
N SER A 303 -23.51 14.35 -8.61
CA SER A 303 -22.37 13.47 -8.95
C SER A 303 -22.27 13.28 -10.46
N ARG A 304 -21.08 13.02 -10.99
CA ARG A 304 -20.92 12.66 -12.41
C ARG A 304 -20.13 11.36 -12.59
N LEU A 305 -20.60 10.53 -13.52
CA LEU A 305 -20.00 9.27 -13.93
C LEU A 305 -19.54 9.33 -15.40
N MET A 306 -18.39 8.72 -15.67
CA MET A 306 -17.96 8.40 -17.03
C MET A 306 -18.79 7.26 -17.57
N ALA A 307 -18.84 6.15 -16.83
CA ALA A 307 -19.59 4.97 -17.20
C ALA A 307 -20.21 4.32 -15.96
N LEU A 308 -21.41 3.77 -16.14
CA LEU A 308 -22.09 2.90 -15.20
C LEU A 308 -22.21 1.53 -15.87
N THR A 309 -21.33 0.62 -15.48
CA THR A 309 -21.32 -0.75 -16.00
C THR A 309 -22.31 -1.61 -15.23
N GLU A 310 -23.15 -2.34 -15.96
CA GLU A 310 -24.25 -3.15 -15.43
C GLU A 310 -23.79 -4.23 -14.43
N GLY A 311 -24.41 -4.22 -13.25
CA GLY A 311 -24.89 -5.45 -12.61
C GLY A 311 -26.43 -5.46 -12.66
N GLU A 312 -27.04 -6.64 -12.45
CA GLU A 312 -28.51 -6.74 -12.37
C GLU A 312 -29.07 -5.68 -11.41
N ASP A 313 -30.12 -4.97 -11.85
CA ASP A 313 -30.82 -3.95 -11.06
C ASP A 313 -29.97 -2.76 -10.58
N ALA A 314 -28.90 -2.38 -11.30
CA ALA A 314 -27.97 -1.29 -10.94
C ALA A 314 -28.66 0.02 -10.52
N LEU A 315 -29.72 0.46 -11.22
CA LEU A 315 -30.45 1.69 -10.86
C LEU A 315 -31.15 1.60 -9.50
N SER A 316 -31.63 0.41 -9.12
CA SER A 316 -32.25 0.19 -7.80
C SER A 316 -31.24 0.20 -6.66
N CYS A 317 -29.95 0.10 -6.99
CA CYS A 317 -28.84 0.07 -6.04
C CYS A 317 -28.24 1.46 -5.76
N ILE A 318 -28.72 2.51 -6.44
CA ILE A 318 -28.27 3.89 -6.25
C ILE A 318 -29.31 4.66 -5.43
N GLU A 319 -29.04 4.87 -4.15
CA GLU A 319 -29.82 5.69 -3.25
C GLU A 319 -29.42 7.16 -3.41
N SER A 320 -30.13 7.86 -4.30
CA SER A 320 -29.79 9.23 -4.73
C SER A 320 -29.93 10.29 -3.65
N ASN A 321 -30.72 10.04 -2.59
CA ASN A 321 -31.05 11.02 -1.55
C ASN A 321 -31.48 12.40 -2.08
N GLY A 322 -32.16 12.42 -3.23
CA GLY A 322 -32.67 13.64 -3.86
C GLY A 322 -31.67 14.35 -4.78
N PHE A 323 -30.44 13.84 -4.92
CA PHE A 323 -29.40 14.41 -5.78
C PHE A 323 -29.48 13.92 -7.22
N THR A 324 -28.87 14.69 -8.13
CA THR A 324 -28.74 14.31 -9.54
C THR A 324 -27.42 13.59 -9.79
N VAL A 325 -27.46 12.43 -10.40
CA VAL A 325 -26.28 11.74 -10.95
C VAL A 325 -26.26 11.97 -12.46
N TYR A 326 -25.18 12.50 -12.99
CA TYR A 326 -25.01 12.66 -14.43
C TYR A 326 -24.16 11.54 -15.03
N TYR A 327 -24.43 11.17 -16.27
CA TYR A 327 -23.62 10.20 -17.02
C TYR A 327 -23.34 10.67 -18.45
N ASP A 328 -22.28 10.14 -19.06
CA ASP A 328 -21.95 10.38 -20.47
C ASP A 328 -22.74 9.47 -21.40
N ALA A 329 -23.78 9.99 -22.07
CA ALA A 329 -24.60 9.22 -23.01
C ALA A 329 -23.84 8.79 -24.28
N GLY A 330 -22.67 9.36 -24.57
CA GLY A 330 -21.82 8.98 -25.70
C GLY A 330 -20.97 7.73 -25.45
N ARG A 331 -20.88 7.26 -24.20
CA ARG A 331 -20.13 6.04 -23.84
C ARG A 331 -20.91 4.78 -24.22
N ALA A 332 -20.21 3.82 -24.82
CA ALA A 332 -20.79 2.55 -25.21
C ALA A 332 -21.32 1.76 -24.00
N GLU A 333 -20.61 1.86 -22.88
CA GLU A 333 -20.97 1.28 -21.59
C GLU A 333 -22.31 1.82 -21.05
N ASN A 334 -22.73 3.03 -21.46
CA ASN A 334 -23.97 3.66 -21.05
C ASN A 334 -25.09 3.53 -22.08
N ALA A 335 -24.90 2.78 -23.18
CA ALA A 335 -25.87 2.70 -24.28
C ALA A 335 -27.25 2.18 -23.84
N TRP A 336 -27.29 1.32 -22.82
CA TRP A 336 -28.51 0.76 -22.22
C TRP A 336 -29.42 1.82 -21.57
N LEU A 337 -28.86 2.97 -21.17
CA LEU A 337 -29.62 4.09 -20.62
C LEU A 337 -30.39 4.89 -21.69
N GLY A 338 -30.14 4.63 -22.98
CA GLY A 338 -30.88 5.24 -24.10
C GLY A 338 -30.77 6.77 -24.19
N GLY A 339 -29.77 7.37 -23.53
CA GLY A 339 -29.63 8.84 -23.47
C GLY A 339 -30.80 9.55 -22.79
N ALA A 340 -31.52 8.89 -21.88
CA ALA A 340 -32.70 9.40 -21.20
C ALA A 340 -32.47 9.65 -19.70
N GLU A 341 -33.35 10.46 -19.11
CA GLU A 341 -33.41 10.64 -17.65
C GLU A 341 -34.15 9.46 -17.00
N HIS A 342 -33.62 8.96 -15.88
CA HIS A 342 -34.18 7.84 -15.13
C HIS A 342 -34.39 8.21 -13.65
N PRO A 343 -35.54 7.93 -13.04
CA PRO A 343 -35.74 8.14 -11.61
C PRO A 343 -34.85 7.20 -10.80
N LEU A 344 -34.27 7.69 -9.71
CA LEU A 344 -33.48 6.90 -8.78
C LEU A 344 -34.19 6.76 -7.43
N PRO A 345 -33.97 5.66 -6.69
CA PRO A 345 -34.31 5.56 -5.27
C PRO A 345 -33.83 6.80 -4.50
N GLY A 346 -34.60 7.24 -3.50
CA GLY A 346 -34.30 8.47 -2.74
C GLY A 346 -34.78 9.79 -3.38
N GLY A 347 -35.41 9.76 -4.57
CA GLY A 347 -36.14 10.90 -5.14
C GLY A 347 -35.36 11.80 -6.10
N GLY A 348 -34.10 11.46 -6.38
CA GLY A 348 -33.26 12.08 -7.40
C GLY A 348 -33.38 11.41 -8.77
N VAL A 349 -32.46 11.74 -9.67
CA VAL A 349 -32.46 11.24 -11.07
C VAL A 349 -31.06 10.92 -11.58
N LEU A 350 -30.97 9.93 -12.47
CA LEU A 350 -29.82 9.68 -13.34
C LEU A 350 -30.09 10.38 -14.68
N LYS A 351 -29.22 11.30 -15.09
CA LYS A 351 -29.47 12.21 -16.21
C LYS A 351 -28.29 12.26 -17.18
N PRO A 352 -28.51 12.25 -18.51
CA PRO A 352 -27.41 12.44 -19.46
C PRO A 352 -26.81 13.85 -19.31
N LEU A 353 -25.49 13.98 -19.49
CA LEU A 353 -24.84 15.27 -19.64
C LEU A 353 -25.33 15.96 -20.91
N SER A 354 -25.66 17.24 -20.78
CA SER A 354 -26.02 18.14 -21.90
C SER A 354 -24.80 18.59 -22.67
#